data_AF-A0A127JQG7-F1
#
_entry.id   AF-A0A127JQG7-F1
#
_cell.length_a   1.000
_cell.length_b   1.000
_cell.length_c   1.000
_cell.angle_alpha   90.00
_cell.angle_beta   90.00
_cell.angle_gamma   90.00
#
_symmetry.space_group_name_H-M   'P 1'
#
loop_
_entity.id
_entity.type
_entity.pdbx_description
1 polymer ?
#
loop_
_entity_poly.entity_id
_entity_poly.type
_entity_poly.pdbx_seq_one_letter_code
_entity_poly.pdbx_strand_id
1 'polypeptide(L)'
;MDAASLWSSLSALLGAAVGGGISYLLNRQQFANQLRLTREQHRTEFMAEETARAFLSHKGFTDRSFETLRRHLGGFEEDELRKILVRAGAMRIYRDDGSEWWRLVSRMDEYIERKDLQKIVREI
;
A
#
# COMPACT_ATOMS: atom_id res chain seq x y z
N MET A 1 -41.06 10.37 -46.44
CA MET A 1 -39.63 10.18 -46.11
C MET A 1 -39.00 9.53 -47.32
N ASP A 2 -38.02 10.20 -47.92
CA ASP A 2 -37.33 9.66 -49.09
C ASP A 2 -36.43 8.49 -48.66
N ALA A 3 -36.41 7.41 -49.44
CA ALA A 3 -35.61 6.23 -49.13
C ALA A 3 -34.14 6.58 -48.87
N ALA A 4 -33.61 7.61 -49.53
CA ALA A 4 -32.26 8.13 -49.33
C ALA A 4 -31.99 8.60 -47.89
N SER A 5 -32.97 9.22 -47.23
CA SER A 5 -32.84 9.72 -45.84
C SER A 5 -32.83 8.59 -44.79
N LEU A 6 -33.50 7.47 -45.09
CA LEU A 6 -33.49 6.27 -44.23
C LEU A 6 -32.14 5.55 -44.33
N TRP A 7 -31.58 5.44 -45.54
CA TRP A 7 -30.27 4.83 -45.75
C TRP A 7 -29.12 5.63 -45.12
N SER A 8 -29.18 6.97 -45.16
CA SER A 8 -28.16 7.82 -44.53
C SER A 8 -28.24 7.78 -42.99
N SER A 9 -29.44 7.73 -42.43
CA SER A 9 -29.62 7.62 -40.97
C SER A 9 -29.17 6.24 -40.46
N LEU A 10 -29.49 5.18 -41.20
CA LEU A 10 -29.08 3.82 -40.86
C LEU A 10 -27.55 3.63 -40.93
N SER A 11 -26.90 4.20 -41.94
CA SER A 11 -25.44 4.13 -42.07
C SER A 11 -24.72 4.92 -40.97
N ALA A 12 -25.25 6.09 -40.57
CA ALA A 12 -24.73 6.85 -39.44
C ALA A 12 -24.84 6.07 -38.11
N LEU A 13 -25.98 5.41 -37.86
CA LEU A 13 -26.16 4.58 -36.67
C LEU A 13 -25.23 3.37 -36.67
N LEU A 14 -25.04 2.70 -37.81
CA LEU A 14 -24.08 1.60 -37.96
C LEU A 14 -22.65 2.08 -37.72
N GLY A 15 -22.26 3.23 -38.28
CA GLY A 15 -20.95 3.82 -38.06
C GLY A 15 -20.70 4.15 -36.58
N ALA A 16 -21.70 4.73 -35.90
CA ALA A 16 -21.63 5.01 -34.47
C ALA A 16 -21.57 3.74 -33.62
N ALA A 17 -22.34 2.69 -33.97
CA ALA A 17 -22.32 1.41 -33.27
C ALA A 17 -20.98 0.69 -33.42
N VAL A 18 -20.41 0.67 -34.63
CA VAL A 18 -19.10 0.07 -34.90
C VAL A 18 -18.00 0.88 -34.22
N GLY A 19 -18.00 2.21 -34.37
CA GLY A 19 -17.03 3.10 -33.73
C GLY A 19 -17.08 2.99 -32.21
N GLY A 20 -18.28 3.06 -31.62
CA GLY A 20 -18.49 2.91 -30.18
C GLY A 20 -18.09 1.52 -29.66
N GLY A 21 -18.37 0.46 -30.43
CA GLY A 21 -17.94 -0.90 -30.11
C GLY A 21 -16.42 -1.05 -30.09
N ILE A 22 -15.73 -0.54 -31.12
CA ILE A 22 -14.26 -0.54 -31.20
C ILE A 22 -13.68 0.27 -30.03
N SER A 23 -14.21 1.48 -29.78
CA SER A 23 -13.78 2.32 -28.65
C SER A 23 -13.98 1.60 -27.30
N TYR A 24 -15.11 0.92 -27.10
CA TYR A 24 -15.37 0.18 -25.86
C TYR A 24 -14.34 -0.94 -25.63
N LEU A 25 -14.05 -1.73 -26.67
CA LEU A 25 -13.07 -2.82 -26.59
C LEU A 25 -11.65 -2.30 -26.32
N LEU A 26 -11.23 -1.26 -27.04
CA LEU A 26 -9.93 -0.63 -26.85
C LEU A 26 -9.79 -0.04 -25.44
N ASN A 27 -10.81 0.66 -24.97
CA ASN A 27 -10.80 1.28 -23.65
C ASN A 27 -10.71 0.22 -22.54
N ARG A 28 -11.46 -0.89 -22.67
CA ARG A 28 -11.39 -2.01 -21.72
C ARG A 28 -10.01 -2.66 -21.68
N GLN A 29 -9.36 -2.82 -22.84
CA GLN A 29 -7.99 -3.35 -22.91
C GLN A 29 -6.97 -2.37 -22.32
N GLN A 30 -7.12 -1.08 -22.58
CA GLN A 30 -6.28 -0.03 -22.01
C GLN A 30 -6.39 0.04 -20.48
N PHE A 31 -7.61 -0.01 -19.92
CA PHE A 31 -7.80 -0.03 -18.47
C PHE A 31 -7.12 -1.23 -17.79
N ALA A 32 -7.23 -2.42 -18.37
CA ALA A 32 -6.57 -3.61 -17.84
C ALA A 32 -5.04 -3.46 -17.85
N ASN A 33 -4.47 -2.88 -18.92
CA ASN A 33 -3.05 -2.60 -19.01
C ASN A 33 -2.59 -1.52 -18.03
N GLN A 34 -3.36 -0.44 -17.88
CA GLN A 34 -3.06 0.62 -16.92
C GLN A 34 -3.03 0.08 -15.49
N LEU A 35 -4.03 -0.73 -15.10
CA LEU A 35 -4.07 -1.36 -13.79
C LEU A 35 -2.85 -2.25 -13.54
N ARG A 36 -2.41 -3.01 -14.55
CA ARG A 36 -1.21 -3.84 -14.47
C ARG A 36 0.05 -2.97 -14.31
N LEU A 37 0.20 -1.91 -15.12
CA LEU A 37 1.35 -1.02 -15.03
C LEU A 37 1.42 -0.31 -13.68
N THR A 38 0.30 0.22 -13.17
CA THR A 38 0.24 0.84 -11.84
C THR A 38 0.66 -0.16 -10.75
N ARG A 39 0.20 -1.42 -10.84
CA ARG A 39 0.62 -2.46 -9.89
C ARG A 39 2.11 -2.77 -9.96
N GLU A 40 2.67 -2.91 -11.16
CA GLU A 40 4.11 -3.17 -11.33
C GLU A 40 4.95 -1.96 -10.91
N GLN A 41 4.52 -0.73 -11.21
CA GLN A 41 5.22 0.50 -10.82
C GLN A 41 5.29 0.66 -9.30
N HIS A 42 4.20 0.37 -8.59
CA HIS A 42 4.18 0.46 -7.13
C HIS A 42 4.56 -0.83 -6.42
N ARG A 43 4.91 -1.89 -7.16
CA ARG A 43 5.20 -3.21 -6.59
C ARG A 43 6.32 -3.15 -5.57
N THR A 44 7.39 -2.42 -5.86
CA THR A 44 8.53 -2.27 -4.92
C THR A 44 8.10 -1.63 -3.61
N GLU A 45 7.31 -0.56 -3.68
CA GLU A 45 6.82 0.15 -2.48
C GLU A 45 5.86 -0.73 -1.68
N PHE A 46 4.91 -1.40 -2.35
CA PHE A 46 3.98 -2.32 -1.69
C PHE A 46 4.70 -3.50 -1.03
N MET A 47 5.70 -4.09 -1.69
CA MET A 47 6.47 -5.18 -1.11
C MET A 47 7.32 -4.72 0.08
N ALA A 48 7.87 -3.51 0.03
CA ALA A 48 8.60 -2.93 1.16
C ALA A 48 7.68 -2.69 2.37
N GLU A 49 6.47 -2.16 2.14
CA GLU A 49 5.45 -1.96 3.18
C GLU A 49 4.98 -3.29 3.80
N GLU A 50 4.71 -4.29 2.97
CA GLU A 50 4.31 -5.63 3.41
C GLU A 50 5.41 -6.29 4.23
N THR A 51 6.67 -6.18 3.78
CA THR A 51 7.83 -6.71 4.50
C THR A 51 8.02 -6.00 5.84
N ALA A 52 7.92 -4.67 5.86
CA ALA A 52 8.01 -3.87 7.08
C ALA A 52 6.92 -4.25 8.09
N ARG A 53 5.68 -4.42 7.61
CA ARG A 53 4.55 -4.87 8.43
C ARG A 53 4.78 -6.27 8.98
N ALA A 54 5.21 -7.22 8.16
CA ALA A 54 5.50 -8.59 8.58
C ALA A 54 6.59 -8.61 9.67
N PHE A 55 7.66 -7.85 9.48
CA PHE A 55 8.78 -7.77 10.42
C PHE A 55 8.36 -7.16 11.77
N LEU A 56 7.58 -6.08 11.75
CA LEU A 56 7.04 -5.45 12.95
C LEU A 56 5.92 -6.24 13.63
N SER A 57 5.29 -7.19 12.92
CA SER A 57 4.23 -8.06 13.47
C SER A 57 4.78 -9.23 14.30
N HIS A 58 6.10 -9.41 14.35
CA HIS A 58 6.70 -10.54 15.05
C HIS A 58 6.42 -10.52 16.57
N LYS A 59 5.86 -11.62 17.09
CA LYS A 59 5.31 -11.76 18.47
C LYS A 59 6.30 -11.55 19.61
N GLY A 60 7.60 -11.74 19.37
CA GLY A 60 8.63 -11.60 20.41
C GLY A 60 8.76 -10.18 20.96
N PHE A 61 8.60 -9.16 20.12
CA PHE A 61 8.69 -7.77 20.57
C PHE A 61 7.70 -6.89 19.82
N THR A 62 7.02 -6.00 20.53
CA THR A 62 6.06 -5.03 19.97
C THR A 62 6.76 -3.93 19.20
N ASP A 63 8.00 -3.60 19.59
CA ASP A 63 8.76 -2.48 19.04
C ASP A 63 10.05 -3.00 18.40
N ARG A 64 10.59 -2.26 17.42
CA ARG A 64 11.92 -2.49 16.83
C ARG A 64 12.70 -1.19 16.74
N SER A 65 14.02 -1.25 16.97
CA SER A 65 14.87 -0.09 16.73
C SER A 65 14.95 0.21 15.25
N PHE A 66 15.03 1.49 14.90
CA PHE A 66 15.20 1.93 13.52
C PHE A 66 16.45 1.30 12.88
N GLU A 67 17.54 1.19 13.64
CA GLU A 67 18.77 0.54 13.18
C GLU A 67 18.58 -0.94 12.82
N THR A 68 17.73 -1.67 13.56
CA THR A 68 17.39 -3.05 13.22
C THR A 68 16.57 -3.11 11.94
N LEU A 69 15.58 -2.21 11.79
CA LEU A 69 14.75 -2.14 10.59
C LEU A 69 15.57 -1.81 9.35
N ARG A 70 16.48 -0.83 9.46
CA ARG A 70 17.39 -0.42 8.40
C ARG A 70 18.27 -1.58 7.91
N ARG A 71 18.81 -2.37 8.83
CA ARG A 71 19.64 -3.54 8.52
C ARG A 71 18.89 -4.65 7.78
N HIS A 72 17.64 -4.91 8.16
CA HIS A 72 16.87 -6.03 7.61
C HIS A 72 16.10 -5.68 6.34
N LEU A 73 15.56 -4.46 6.24
CA LEU A 73 14.84 -4.02 5.05
C LEU A 73 15.82 -3.62 3.94
N GLY A 74 16.91 -2.91 4.29
CA GLY A 74 17.98 -2.54 3.36
C GLY A 74 17.54 -1.74 2.13
N GLY A 75 18.48 -1.25 1.32
CA GLY A 75 18.16 -0.69 0.00
C GLY A 75 17.37 0.62 -0.06
N PHE A 76 17.05 1.22 1.09
CA PHE A 76 16.34 2.49 1.21
C PHE A 76 17.15 3.49 2.01
N GLU A 77 17.09 4.76 1.60
CA GLU A 77 17.59 5.86 2.42
C GLU A 77 16.77 5.97 3.72
N GLU A 78 17.33 6.58 4.76
CA GLU A 78 16.66 6.57 6.06
C GLU A 78 15.27 7.23 6.02
N ASP A 79 15.13 8.38 5.35
CA ASP A 79 13.85 9.08 5.25
C ASP A 79 12.84 8.34 4.36
N GLU A 80 13.31 7.60 3.37
CA GLU A 80 12.47 6.72 2.55
C GLU A 80 11.95 5.55 3.38
N LEU A 81 12.83 4.91 4.14
CA LEU A 81 12.46 3.84 5.07
C LEU A 81 11.44 4.32 6.10
N ARG A 82 11.61 5.53 6.67
CA ARG A 82 10.62 6.12 7.59
C ARG A 82 9.26 6.32 6.91
N LYS A 83 9.22 6.73 5.64
CA LYS A 83 7.96 6.84 4.87
C LYS A 83 7.31 5.47 4.65
N ILE A 84 8.09 4.44 4.30
CA ILE A 84 7.61 3.07 4.14
C ILE A 84 7.03 2.55 5.46
N LEU A 85 7.69 2.80 6.59
CA LEU A 85 7.20 2.39 7.91
C LEU A 85 5.87 3.06 8.25
N VAL A 86 5.71 4.36 7.96
CA VAL A 86 4.43 5.07 8.14
C VAL A 86 3.33 4.45 7.27
N ARG A 87 3.60 4.18 5.99
CA ARG A 87 2.63 3.53 5.09
C ARG A 87 2.28 2.11 5.53
N ALA A 88 3.23 1.38 6.11
CA ALA A 88 3.00 0.08 6.74
C ALA A 88 2.11 0.16 8.00
N GLY A 89 1.73 1.36 8.45
CA GLY A 89 0.91 1.58 9.64
C GLY A 89 1.72 1.59 10.94
N ALA A 90 3.01 1.89 10.86
CA ALA A 90 3.88 2.02 12.02
C ALA A 90 3.98 3.48 12.48
N MET A 91 4.17 3.66 13.78
CA MET A 91 4.44 4.94 14.43
C MET A 91 5.84 4.96 15.03
N ARG A 92 6.46 6.14 15.01
CA ARG A 92 7.78 6.40 15.61
C ARG A 92 7.64 6.73 17.09
N ILE A 93 8.52 6.17 17.90
CA ILE A 93 8.67 6.46 19.34
C ILE A 93 10.15 6.64 19.66
N TYR A 94 10.45 7.45 20.67
CA TYR A 94 11.80 7.58 21.22
C TYR A 94 11.84 6.96 22.61
N ARG A 95 12.92 6.27 22.92
CA ARG A 95 13.21 5.79 24.28
C ARG A 95 14.00 6.85 25.04
N ASP A 96 14.16 6.62 26.35
CA ASP A 96 14.86 7.52 27.26
C ASP A 96 16.33 7.76 26.87
N ASP A 97 16.93 6.81 26.15
CA ASP A 97 18.30 6.89 25.61
C ASP A 97 18.39 7.68 24.27
N GLY A 98 17.27 8.24 23.80
CA GLY A 98 17.18 8.95 22.53
C GLY A 98 17.13 8.03 21.31
N SER A 99 17.15 6.71 21.48
CA SER A 99 17.10 5.78 20.37
C SER A 99 15.72 5.80 19.68
N GLU A 100 15.73 5.74 18.35
CA GLU A 100 14.53 5.72 17.51
C GLU A 100 13.97 4.30 17.41
N TRP A 101 12.69 4.12 17.73
CA TRP A 101 11.97 2.87 17.66
C TRP A 101 10.65 3.02 16.91
N TRP A 102 10.15 1.90 16.40
CA TRP A 102 8.94 1.84 15.61
C TRP A 102 8.04 0.69 16.08
N ARG A 103 6.73 0.92 16.05
CA ARG A 103 5.69 -0.04 16.43
C ARG A 103 4.53 0.05 15.44
N LEU A 104 3.88 -1.07 15.13
CA LEU A 104 2.58 -1.04 14.46
C LEU A 104 1.50 -0.43 15.36
N VAL A 105 0.74 0.53 14.85
CA VAL A 105 -0.38 1.14 15.60
C VAL A 105 -1.37 0.07 16.06
N SER A 106 -1.60 -0.96 15.24
CA SER A 106 -2.48 -2.10 15.56
C SER A 106 -2.00 -2.97 16.73
N ARG A 107 -0.77 -2.78 17.23
CA ARG A 107 -0.20 -3.53 18.37
C ARG A 107 -0.10 -2.68 19.63
N MET A 108 -0.79 -1.53 19.68
CA MET A 108 -0.76 -0.65 20.85
C MET A 108 -1.31 -1.34 22.11
N ASP A 109 -2.43 -2.05 21.97
CA ASP A 109 -3.08 -2.75 23.09
C ASP A 109 -2.14 -3.81 23.71
N GLU A 110 -1.51 -4.64 22.87
CA GLU A 110 -0.51 -5.63 23.31
C GLU A 110 0.66 -4.98 24.06
N TYR A 111 1.10 -3.81 23.61
CA TYR A 111 2.17 -3.08 24.28
C TYR A 111 1.76 -2.59 25.68
N ILE A 112 0.55 -2.01 25.79
CA ILE A 112 0.03 -1.50 27.06
C ILE A 112 -0.06 -2.65 28.07
N GLU A 113 -0.67 -3.76 27.67
CA GLU A 113 -0.78 -4.97 28.50
C GLU A 113 0.59 -5.46 28.99
N ARG A 114 1.57 -5.58 28.08
CA ARG A 114 2.93 -5.99 28.46
C ARG A 114 3.60 -5.01 29.42
N LYS A 115 3.38 -3.71 29.25
CA LYS A 115 3.95 -2.69 30.14
C LYS A 115 3.34 -2.74 31.53
N ASP A 116 2.04 -2.95 31.63
CA ASP A 116 1.38 -3.04 32.93
C ASP A 116 1.77 -4.32 33.67
N LEU A 117 1.89 -5.46 32.97
CA LEU A 117 2.45 -6.69 33.53
C LEU A 117 3.89 -6.49 34.07
N GLN A 118 4.74 -5.77 33.33
CA GLN A 118 6.11 -5.47 33.76
C GLN A 118 6.16 -4.61 35.03
N LYS A 119 5.23 -3.67 35.21
CA LYS A 119 5.16 -2.86 36.43
C LYS A 119 4.78 -3.72 37.63
N ILE A 120 3.74 -4.55 37.49
CA ILE A 120 3.28 -5.46 38.54
C ILE A 120 4.42 -6.37 38.99
N VAL A 121 5.14 -6.99 38.05
CA VAL A 121 6.27 -7.88 38.36
C VAL A 121 7.42 -7.15 39.07
N ARG A 122 7.60 -5.84 38.85
CA ARG A 122 8.65 -5.04 39.50
C ARG A 122 8.28 -4.60 40.93
N GLU A 123 7.00 -4.59 41.26
CA GLU A 123 6.45 -4.16 42.56
C GLU A 123 6.28 -5.31 43.56
N ILE A 124 6.45 -6.57 43.10
CA ILE A 124 6.48 -7.79 43.91
C ILE A 124 7.93 -8.14 44.26
#